data_AF-A0A6J8DFA9-F1
#
_entry.id   AF-A0A6J8DFA9-F1
#
_cell.length_a   1.000
_cell.length_b   1.000
_cell.length_c   1.000
_cell.angle_alpha   90.00
_cell.angle_beta   90.00
_cell.angle_gamma   90.00
#
_symmetry.space_group_name_H-M   'P 1'
#
loop_
_entity.id
_entity.type
_entity.pdbx_description
1 polymer ?
#
loop_
_entity_poly.entity_id
_entity_poly.type
_entity_poly.pdbx_seq_one_letter_code
_entity_poly.pdbx_strand_id
1 'polypeptide(L)'
;MDINLRPQWRLWNFPSQRPVCGKCGILHNRICFANFKTCFKCGKKGHYARMCFARVPSVKRKENHTIKKNKVKSQKRTERDRSRWIQHMDRKQPMFELPFSNIRNTAFISVLETNNSAKVELKRIKEKLNEKNIECENLRHQNSQKDEEISNLKEELHTMWERAQLYVKQNEEFREELDKFKSTPENLNINNLYWQNEFLRTENLRIITVNINSKKQQHLEKSKIDAEYNDIVKNHQIYIDLQLDYDQLQKTVDILKQSTMGRREETEKYEIKIVQLEMQIRQLQQQQQLQQQMWNQPQNVYNQRQSFNSSYNSRNNRGRFY
;
A
#
# COMPACT_ATOMS: atom_id res chain seq x y z
N MET A 1 21.85 22.18 -29.00
CA MET A 1 21.90 20.74 -29.33
C MET A 1 20.46 20.24 -29.43
N ASP A 2 19.90 20.18 -30.64
CA ASP A 2 18.51 19.77 -30.86
C ASP A 2 18.40 18.24 -30.85
N ILE A 3 17.77 17.69 -29.81
CA ILE A 3 17.57 16.25 -29.63
C ILE A 3 16.45 15.79 -30.58
N ASN A 4 16.83 15.12 -31.66
CA ASN A 4 15.93 14.45 -32.60
C ASN A 4 15.20 13.27 -31.91
N LEU A 5 14.08 13.54 -31.26
CA LEU A 5 13.14 12.53 -30.77
C LEU A 5 12.35 11.93 -31.94
N ARG A 6 12.95 11.00 -32.69
CA ARG A 6 12.20 10.10 -33.59
C ARG A 6 11.60 8.94 -32.76
N PRO A 7 10.27 8.74 -32.77
CA PRO A 7 9.67 7.58 -32.12
C PRO A 7 10.06 6.27 -32.85
N GLN A 8 10.55 5.28 -32.10
CA GLN A 8 11.10 4.00 -32.58
C GLN A 8 10.09 3.03 -33.24
N TRP A 9 8.81 3.40 -33.41
CA TRP A 9 7.75 2.40 -33.66
C TRP A 9 7.46 2.15 -35.15
N ARG A 10 8.35 2.57 -36.07
CA ARG A 10 8.23 2.34 -37.52
C ARG A 10 9.39 1.51 -38.10
N LEU A 11 9.79 0.45 -37.40
CA LEU A 11 10.73 -0.56 -37.89
C LEU A 11 10.02 -1.83 -38.41
N TRP A 12 8.82 -1.68 -38.97
CA TRP A 12 8.17 -2.77 -39.70
C TRP A 12 8.69 -2.75 -41.15
N ASN A 13 9.68 -3.60 -41.40
CA ASN A 13 10.24 -3.90 -42.72
C ASN A 13 9.17 -4.54 -43.61
N PHE A 14 8.49 -3.73 -44.43
CA PHE A 14 7.81 -4.21 -45.63
C PHE A 14 8.75 -4.05 -46.83
N PRO A 15 9.15 -5.14 -47.52
CA PRO A 15 9.99 -5.03 -48.69
C PRO A 15 9.15 -4.54 -49.88
N SER A 16 9.60 -3.45 -50.52
CA SER A 16 9.25 -2.95 -51.87
C SER A 16 8.56 -1.58 -52.04
N GLN A 17 8.21 -0.86 -50.97
CA GLN A 17 7.65 0.50 -51.14
C GLN A 17 8.70 1.56 -50.84
N ARG A 18 9.05 2.39 -51.83
CA ARG A 18 9.94 3.55 -51.67
C ARG A 18 9.51 4.35 -50.43
N PRO A 19 10.44 4.82 -49.58
CA PRO A 19 10.08 5.47 -48.32
C PRO A 19 9.27 6.74 -48.60
N VAL A 20 8.01 6.76 -48.15
CA VAL A 20 7.18 7.97 -48.15
C VAL A 20 7.81 9.02 -47.23
N CYS A 21 7.74 10.29 -47.60
CA CYS A 21 8.32 11.34 -46.78
C CYS A 21 7.57 11.45 -45.43
N GLY A 22 8.29 11.32 -44.31
CA GLY A 22 7.69 11.44 -42.96
C GLY A 22 7.03 12.80 -42.65
N LYS A 23 7.31 13.84 -43.45
CA LYS A 23 6.75 15.19 -43.29
C LYS A 23 5.40 15.37 -44.00
N CYS A 24 5.24 14.83 -45.21
CA CYS A 24 4.04 15.01 -46.01
C CYS A 24 3.22 13.74 -46.29
N GLY A 25 3.83 12.55 -46.13
CA GLY A 25 3.25 11.26 -46.46
C GLY A 25 3.19 10.95 -47.95
N ILE A 26 3.89 11.72 -48.80
CA ILE A 26 3.93 11.56 -50.28
C ILE A 26 5.36 11.24 -50.71
N LEU A 27 5.52 10.51 -51.83
CA LEU A 27 6.79 10.23 -52.48
C LEU A 27 7.30 11.45 -53.26
N HIS A 28 8.53 11.89 -52.99
CA HIS A 28 9.21 12.94 -53.76
C HIS A 28 10.73 12.77 -53.67
N ASN A 29 11.48 13.23 -54.68
CA ASN A 29 12.87 12.81 -54.83
C ASN A 29 13.90 13.65 -54.01
N ARG A 30 13.65 14.94 -53.70
CA ARG A 30 14.62 15.76 -52.91
C ARG A 30 14.01 16.88 -52.05
N ILE A 31 12.99 17.59 -52.52
CA ILE A 31 12.43 18.74 -51.80
C ILE A 31 10.99 18.44 -51.39
N CYS A 32 10.72 18.45 -50.09
CA CYS A 32 9.38 18.28 -49.55
C CYS A 32 8.64 19.61 -49.58
N PHE A 33 7.52 19.69 -50.30
CA PHE A 33 6.69 20.92 -50.33
C PHE A 33 6.17 21.31 -48.93
N ALA A 34 6.08 20.36 -48.01
CA ALA A 34 5.71 20.64 -46.61
C ALA A 34 6.78 21.43 -45.83
N ASN A 35 8.04 21.51 -46.31
CA ASN A 35 9.06 22.35 -45.67
C ASN A 35 8.66 23.84 -45.64
N PHE A 36 7.96 24.31 -46.67
CA PHE A 36 7.58 25.73 -46.79
C PHE A 36 6.17 26.03 -46.27
N LYS A 37 5.41 25.02 -45.84
CA LYS A 37 4.06 25.18 -45.32
C LYS A 37 4.05 25.13 -43.79
N THR A 38 3.31 26.05 -43.17
CA THR A 38 3.02 26.06 -41.74
C THR A 38 1.86 25.11 -41.44
N CYS A 39 2.01 24.31 -40.38
CA CYS A 39 0.97 23.38 -39.96
C CYS A 39 -0.18 24.14 -39.26
N PHE A 40 -1.41 24.00 -39.76
CA PHE A 40 -2.58 24.64 -39.17
C PHE A 40 -2.93 24.18 -37.73
N LYS A 41 -2.40 23.04 -37.28
CA LYS A 41 -2.64 22.54 -35.90
C LYS A 41 -1.66 23.10 -34.87
N CYS A 42 -0.38 23.23 -35.21
CA CYS A 42 0.67 23.61 -34.25
C CYS A 42 1.45 24.88 -34.62
N GLY A 43 1.16 25.49 -35.77
CA GLY A 43 1.83 26.68 -36.28
C GLY A 43 3.25 26.46 -36.85
N LYS A 44 3.89 25.31 -36.58
CA LYS A 44 5.28 25.04 -37.01
C LYS A 44 5.36 24.68 -38.50
N LYS A 45 6.42 25.13 -39.18
CA LYS A 45 6.72 24.75 -40.58
C LYS A 45 7.19 23.29 -40.65
N GLY A 46 7.08 22.66 -41.82
CA GLY A 46 7.74 21.37 -42.08
C GLY A 46 6.86 20.13 -42.08
N HIS A 47 5.54 20.25 -41.95
CA HIS A 47 4.58 19.13 -42.05
C HIS A 47 3.14 19.62 -42.28
N TYR A 48 2.27 18.74 -42.78
CA TYR A 48 0.84 19.02 -42.90
C TYR A 48 0.07 18.70 -41.61
N ALA A 49 -1.10 19.33 -41.40
CA ALA A 49 -1.93 19.13 -40.21
C ALA A 49 -2.34 17.65 -39.95
N ARG A 50 -2.44 16.84 -41.01
CA ARG A 50 -2.69 15.39 -40.92
C ARG A 50 -1.51 14.59 -40.36
N MET A 51 -0.28 15.08 -40.54
CA MET A 51 0.97 14.48 -40.06
C MET A 51 1.47 15.15 -38.78
N CYS A 52 0.67 16.01 -38.16
CA CYS A 52 1.06 16.72 -36.95
C CYS A 52 1.01 15.79 -35.74
N PHE A 53 2.17 15.51 -35.14
CA PHE A 53 2.30 14.72 -33.91
C PHE A 53 2.12 15.54 -32.64
N ALA A 54 2.02 16.88 -32.76
CA ALA A 54 1.65 17.68 -31.62
C ALA A 54 0.24 17.25 -31.22
N ARG A 55 0.13 16.62 -30.04
CA ARG A 55 -1.14 16.60 -29.31
C ARG A 55 -1.52 18.05 -29.23
N VAL A 56 -2.61 18.44 -29.90
CA VAL A 56 -3.15 19.78 -29.80
C VAL A 56 -3.20 20.03 -28.29
N PRO A 57 -2.41 20.97 -27.73
CA PRO A 57 -2.69 21.42 -26.38
C PRO A 57 -4.09 21.94 -26.55
N SER A 58 -5.07 21.21 -26.01
CA SER A 58 -6.47 21.59 -26.07
C SER A 58 -6.46 23.04 -25.66
N VAL A 59 -6.68 23.93 -26.64
CA VAL A 59 -6.75 25.38 -26.41
C VAL A 59 -7.65 25.44 -25.22
N LYS A 60 -7.14 25.97 -24.09
CA LYS A 60 -7.92 26.19 -22.88
C LYS A 60 -9.08 27.07 -23.34
N ARG A 61 -10.15 26.43 -23.80
CA ARG A 61 -11.45 27.04 -23.99
C ARG A 61 -11.70 27.57 -22.61
N LYS A 62 -11.68 28.91 -22.51
CA LYS A 62 -12.03 29.67 -21.32
C LYS A 62 -13.09 28.86 -20.58
N GLU A 63 -12.75 28.49 -19.34
CA GLU A 63 -13.59 27.74 -18.41
C GLU A 63 -14.82 28.58 -18.11
N ASN A 64 -15.77 28.61 -19.03
CA ASN A 64 -17.07 29.24 -18.91
C ASN A 64 -18.01 28.36 -19.73
N HIS A 65 -18.78 27.52 -19.02
CA HIS A 65 -19.69 26.46 -19.48
C HIS A 65 -19.15 25.03 -19.62
N THR A 66 -18.72 24.43 -18.51
CA THR A 66 -19.07 23.03 -18.21
C THR A 66 -20.33 22.97 -17.36
N ILE A 67 -21.47 23.36 -17.94
CA ILE A 67 -22.69 22.64 -17.57
C ILE A 67 -22.50 21.28 -18.23
N LYS A 68 -22.04 20.29 -17.45
CA LYS A 68 -22.21 18.88 -17.77
C LYS A 68 -23.72 18.67 -17.92
N LYS A 69 -24.26 18.96 -19.09
CA LYS A 69 -25.57 18.45 -19.49
C LYS A 69 -25.34 16.97 -19.60
N ASN A 70 -25.51 16.27 -18.49
CA ASN A 70 -25.81 14.85 -18.49
C ASN A 70 -26.91 14.73 -19.54
N LYS A 71 -26.56 14.23 -20.73
CA LYS A 71 -27.54 13.91 -21.75
C LYS A 71 -28.26 12.68 -21.24
N VAL A 72 -29.09 12.89 -20.21
CA VAL A 72 -30.11 11.97 -19.77
C VAL A 72 -30.93 11.76 -21.02
N LYS A 73 -30.76 10.59 -21.63
CA LYS A 73 -31.60 10.19 -22.76
C LYS A 73 -33.04 10.40 -22.30
N SER A 74 -33.88 11.02 -23.13
CA SER A 74 -35.28 11.16 -22.75
C SER A 74 -35.83 9.79 -22.40
N GLN A 75 -36.72 9.72 -21.39
CA GLN A 75 -37.33 8.44 -20.98
C GLN A 75 -37.87 7.66 -22.16
N LYS A 76 -38.44 8.37 -23.16
CA LYS A 76 -38.94 7.79 -24.42
C LYS A 76 -37.86 7.10 -25.27
N ARG A 77 -36.63 7.60 -25.26
CA ARG A 77 -35.48 6.96 -25.92
C ARG A 77 -34.98 5.76 -25.12
N THR A 78 -34.93 5.87 -23.80
CA THR A 78 -34.53 4.76 -22.92
C THR A 78 -35.51 3.59 -23.04
N GLU A 79 -36.81 3.87 -23.08
CA GLU A 79 -37.86 2.86 -23.27
C GLU A 79 -37.76 2.21 -24.65
N ARG A 80 -37.56 2.99 -25.72
CA ARG A 80 -37.38 2.44 -27.07
C ARG A 80 -36.13 1.57 -27.20
N ASP A 81 -35.03 1.98 -26.58
CA ASP A 81 -33.79 1.18 -26.52
C ASP A 81 -34.03 -0.12 -25.73
N ARG A 82 -34.80 -0.06 -24.63
CA ARG A 82 -35.21 -1.23 -23.83
C ARG A 82 -36.10 -2.19 -24.61
N SER A 83 -37.13 -1.71 -25.32
CA SER A 83 -37.99 -2.56 -26.15
C SER A 83 -37.22 -3.24 -27.28
N ARG A 84 -36.28 -2.53 -27.92
CA ARG A 84 -35.39 -3.13 -28.94
C ARG A 84 -34.51 -4.24 -28.37
N TRP A 85 -34.04 -4.07 -27.15
CA TRP A 85 -33.23 -5.07 -26.46
C TRP A 85 -34.07 -6.29 -26.06
N ILE A 86 -35.28 -6.10 -25.55
CA ILE A 86 -36.24 -7.18 -25.25
C ILE A 86 -36.55 -7.96 -26.54
N GLN A 87 -36.92 -7.26 -27.62
CA GLN A 87 -37.23 -7.91 -28.90
C GLN A 87 -36.01 -8.64 -29.49
N HIS A 88 -34.80 -8.15 -29.26
CA HIS A 88 -33.56 -8.86 -29.62
C HIS A 88 -33.37 -10.14 -28.80
N MET A 89 -33.67 -10.10 -27.50
CA MET A 89 -33.59 -11.27 -26.62
C MET A 89 -34.69 -12.29 -26.92
N ASP A 90 -35.92 -11.85 -27.23
CA ASP A 90 -37.01 -12.73 -27.66
C ASP A 90 -36.67 -13.43 -28.97
N ARG A 91 -36.09 -12.72 -29.95
CA ARG A 91 -35.59 -13.35 -31.19
C ARG A 91 -34.38 -14.27 -30.98
N LYS A 92 -33.67 -14.07 -29.86
CA LYS A 92 -32.59 -14.93 -29.40
C LYS A 92 -33.06 -15.93 -28.34
N GLN A 93 -34.37 -16.20 -28.26
CA GLN A 93 -34.89 -17.33 -27.50
C GLN A 93 -33.94 -18.50 -27.73
N PRO A 94 -33.32 -19.02 -26.66
CA PRO A 94 -32.20 -19.93 -26.79
C PRO A 94 -32.66 -21.12 -27.62
N MET A 95 -31.74 -21.65 -28.42
CA MET A 95 -31.86 -22.88 -29.22
C MET A 95 -32.47 -24.10 -28.47
N PHE A 96 -32.76 -23.97 -27.17
CA PHE A 96 -33.49 -24.90 -26.31
C PHE A 96 -34.93 -25.22 -26.79
N GLU A 97 -35.59 -24.32 -27.52
CA GLU A 97 -36.93 -24.59 -28.09
C GLU A 97 -36.91 -25.33 -29.44
N LEU A 98 -35.71 -25.61 -29.99
CA LEU A 98 -35.60 -26.48 -31.16
C LEU A 98 -35.84 -27.94 -30.73
N PRO A 99 -36.48 -28.78 -31.57
CA PRO A 99 -36.86 -30.16 -31.26
C PRO A 99 -35.71 -31.13 -30.95
N PHE A 100 -34.46 -30.64 -30.96
CA PHE A 100 -33.27 -31.38 -30.55
C PHE A 100 -33.03 -31.40 -29.03
N SER A 101 -33.81 -30.67 -28.24
CA SER A 101 -33.68 -30.61 -26.76
C SER A 101 -33.99 -31.93 -26.04
N ASN A 102 -34.59 -32.91 -26.73
CA ASN A 102 -34.81 -34.27 -26.20
C ASN A 102 -33.69 -35.25 -26.50
N ILE A 103 -32.65 -34.85 -27.23
CA ILE A 103 -31.45 -35.68 -27.35
C ILE A 103 -30.68 -35.53 -26.04
N ARG A 104 -30.83 -36.51 -25.14
CA ARG A 104 -30.05 -36.66 -23.90
C ARG A 104 -28.59 -36.95 -24.23
N ASN A 105 -27.91 -35.98 -24.83
CA ASN A 105 -26.48 -36.04 -25.06
C ASN A 105 -25.79 -35.57 -23.76
N THR A 106 -25.48 -36.54 -22.90
CA THR A 106 -24.83 -36.31 -21.60
C THR A 106 -23.54 -35.51 -21.73
N ALA A 107 -22.81 -35.66 -22.85
CA ALA A 107 -21.62 -34.87 -23.15
C ALA A 107 -21.94 -33.37 -23.35
N PHE A 108 -23.06 -33.04 -24.01
CA PHE A 108 -23.47 -31.64 -24.22
C PHE A 108 -23.92 -30.97 -22.92
N ILE A 109 -24.69 -31.69 -22.07
CA ILE A 109 -25.14 -31.17 -20.77
C ILE A 109 -23.94 -30.91 -19.85
N SER A 110 -22.97 -31.82 -19.80
CA SER A 110 -21.72 -31.64 -19.03
C SER A 110 -20.93 -30.40 -19.49
N VAL A 111 -20.84 -30.15 -20.80
CA VAL A 111 -20.19 -28.95 -21.35
C VAL A 111 -20.96 -27.66 -20.99
N LEU A 112 -22.29 -27.69 -20.91
CA LEU A 112 -23.07 -26.53 -20.48
C LEU A 112 -22.93 -26.27 -18.97
N GLU A 113 -22.94 -27.31 -18.15
CA GLU A 113 -22.78 -27.21 -16.69
C GLU A 113 -21.39 -26.69 -16.31
N THR A 114 -20.34 -27.20 -16.95
CA THR A 114 -18.97 -26.69 -16.78
C THR A 114 -18.85 -25.22 -17.21
N ASN A 115 -19.48 -24.82 -18.31
CA ASN A 115 -19.54 -23.42 -18.72
C ASN A 115 -20.29 -22.53 -17.72
N ASN A 116 -21.35 -23.03 -17.09
CA ASN A 116 -22.07 -22.28 -16.06
C ASN A 116 -21.24 -22.15 -14.77
N SER A 117 -20.58 -23.22 -14.34
CA SER A 117 -19.63 -23.18 -13.22
C SER A 117 -18.51 -22.17 -13.48
N ALA A 118 -17.91 -22.19 -14.67
CA ALA A 118 -16.88 -21.22 -15.06
C ALA A 118 -17.38 -19.77 -15.04
N LYS A 119 -18.64 -19.50 -15.44
CA LYS A 119 -19.24 -18.17 -15.36
C LYS A 119 -19.42 -17.69 -13.92
N VAL A 120 -19.83 -18.58 -13.02
CA VAL A 120 -19.99 -18.25 -11.59
C VAL A 120 -18.63 -17.92 -10.97
N GLU A 121 -17.61 -18.73 -11.25
CA GLU A 121 -16.24 -18.47 -10.79
C GLU A 121 -15.68 -17.16 -11.36
N LEU A 122 -15.90 -16.88 -12.64
CA LEU A 122 -15.50 -15.60 -13.24
C LEU A 122 -16.19 -14.40 -12.58
N LYS A 123 -17.47 -14.53 -12.20
CA LYS A 123 -18.18 -13.48 -11.47
C LYS A 123 -17.56 -13.26 -10.09
N ARG A 124 -17.29 -14.34 -9.36
CA ARG A 124 -16.64 -14.31 -8.04
C ARG A 124 -15.25 -13.68 -8.09
N ILE A 125 -14.44 -14.04 -9.09
CA ILE A 125 -13.10 -13.46 -9.28
C ILE A 125 -13.20 -11.95 -9.57
N LYS A 126 -14.17 -11.53 -10.39
CA LYS A 126 -14.40 -10.10 -10.67
C LYS A 126 -14.81 -9.31 -9.43
N GLU A 127 -15.66 -9.87 -8.58
CA GLU A 127 -16.05 -9.26 -7.31
C GLU A 127 -14.84 -9.09 -6.38
N LYS A 128 -14.05 -10.15 -6.19
CA LYS A 128 -12.80 -10.08 -5.41
C LYS A 128 -11.80 -9.07 -5.97
N LEU A 129 -11.65 -9.00 -7.29
CA LEU A 129 -10.77 -8.03 -7.94
C LEU A 129 -11.26 -6.60 -7.68
N ASN A 130 -12.57 -6.37 -7.70
CA ASN A 130 -13.15 -5.07 -7.41
C ASN A 130 -12.94 -4.66 -5.94
N GLU A 131 -13.14 -5.58 -5.00
CA GLU A 131 -12.84 -5.36 -3.58
C GLU A 131 -11.37 -4.97 -3.36
N LYS A 132 -10.44 -5.71 -3.98
CA LYS A 132 -9.00 -5.41 -3.90
C LYS A 132 -8.62 -4.09 -4.57
N ASN A 133 -9.31 -3.69 -5.64
CA ASN A 133 -9.10 -2.38 -6.24
C ASN A 133 -9.53 -1.25 -5.29
N ILE A 134 -10.69 -1.38 -4.64
CA ILE A 134 -11.17 -0.40 -3.64
C ILE A 134 -10.19 -0.30 -2.47
N GLU A 135 -9.70 -1.45 -1.97
CA GLU A 135 -8.68 -1.50 -0.92
C GLU A 135 -7.41 -0.75 -1.33
N CYS A 136 -6.93 -0.98 -2.55
CA CYS A 136 -5.76 -0.28 -3.11
C CYS A 136 -5.98 1.23 -3.27
N GLU A 137 -7.18 1.67 -3.66
CA GLU A 137 -7.52 3.10 -3.73
C GLU A 137 -7.53 3.76 -2.35
N ASN A 138 -8.10 3.09 -1.35
CA ASN A 138 -8.09 3.56 0.04
C ASN A 138 -6.67 3.69 0.59
N LEU A 139 -5.82 2.69 0.36
CA LEU A 139 -4.41 2.72 0.78
C LEU A 139 -3.63 3.84 0.08
N ARG A 140 -3.89 4.10 -1.20
CA ARG A 140 -3.30 5.23 -1.94
C ARG A 140 -3.72 6.57 -1.33
N HIS A 141 -4.99 6.71 -0.96
CA HIS A 141 -5.46 7.93 -0.31
C HIS A 141 -4.80 8.15 1.05
N GLN A 142 -4.70 7.11 1.88
CA GLN A 142 -4.00 7.17 3.17
C GLN A 142 -2.51 7.53 3.01
N ASN A 143 -1.83 6.95 2.03
CA ASN A 143 -0.43 7.30 1.76
C ASN A 143 -0.29 8.76 1.31
N SER A 144 -1.21 9.25 0.48
CA SER A 144 -1.21 10.66 0.08
C SER A 144 -1.40 11.61 1.27
N GLN A 145 -2.25 11.26 2.24
CA GLN A 145 -2.43 12.05 3.46
C GLN A 145 -1.15 12.05 4.32
N LYS A 146 -0.51 10.89 4.48
CA LYS A 146 0.75 10.79 5.22
C LYS A 146 1.89 11.55 4.54
N ASP A 147 1.94 11.55 3.22
CA ASP A 147 2.95 12.31 2.47
C ASP A 147 2.77 13.83 2.68
N GLU A 148 1.52 14.30 2.75
CA GLU A 148 1.19 15.69 3.09
C GLU A 148 1.59 16.04 4.53
N GLU A 149 1.27 15.17 5.50
CA GLU A 149 1.71 15.33 6.90
C GLU A 149 3.24 15.39 7.02
N ILE A 150 3.96 14.52 6.31
CA ILE A 150 5.43 14.53 6.27
C ILE A 150 5.95 15.83 5.66
N SER A 151 5.30 16.37 4.63
CA SER A 151 5.67 17.64 4.02
C SER A 151 5.53 18.79 5.02
N ASN A 152 4.39 18.85 5.72
CA ASN A 152 4.12 19.89 6.72
C ASN A 152 5.12 19.82 7.88
N LEU A 153 5.40 18.63 8.41
CA LEU A 153 6.40 18.45 9.48
C LEU A 153 7.82 18.86 9.05
N LYS A 154 8.18 18.65 7.77
CA LYS A 154 9.47 19.11 7.24
C LYS A 154 9.56 20.63 7.18
N GLU A 155 8.48 21.29 6.77
CA GLU A 155 8.41 22.76 6.75
C GLU A 155 8.48 23.32 8.18
N GLU A 156 7.74 22.75 9.13
CA GLU A 156 7.81 23.13 10.54
C GLU A 156 9.24 22.98 11.09
N LEU A 157 9.88 21.83 10.84
CA LEU A 157 11.25 21.59 11.28
C LEU A 157 12.25 22.58 10.65
N HIS A 158 12.04 22.95 9.38
CA HIS A 158 12.86 23.98 8.73
C HIS A 158 12.69 25.34 9.39
N THR A 159 11.46 25.79 9.64
CA THR A 159 11.21 27.07 10.32
C THR A 159 11.76 27.10 11.74
N MET A 160 11.69 25.98 12.47
CA MET A 160 12.30 25.86 13.80
C MET A 160 13.82 25.97 13.73
N TRP A 161 14.45 25.36 12.72
CA TRP A 161 15.88 25.44 12.51
C TRP A 161 16.32 26.88 12.19
N GLU A 162 15.60 27.60 11.33
CA GLU A 162 15.88 29.02 11.04
C GLU A 162 15.77 29.91 12.29
N ARG A 163 14.73 29.70 13.12
CA ARG A 163 14.60 30.40 14.42
C ARG A 163 15.77 30.10 15.35
N ALA A 164 16.21 28.84 15.42
CA ALA A 164 17.37 28.47 16.23
C ALA A 164 18.65 29.17 15.76
N GLN A 165 18.87 29.29 14.44
CA GLN A 165 20.00 30.04 13.89
C GLN A 165 19.94 31.54 14.27
N LEU A 166 18.75 32.14 14.24
CA LEU A 166 18.58 33.53 14.67
C LEU A 166 18.95 33.71 16.15
N TYR A 167 18.52 32.79 17.02
CA TYR A 167 18.87 32.85 18.44
C TYR A 167 20.36 32.64 18.70
N VAL A 168 21.03 31.78 17.92
CA VAL A 168 22.49 31.61 18.00
C VAL A 168 23.17 32.94 17.69
N LYS A 169 22.79 33.61 16.60
CA LYS A 169 23.34 34.91 16.21
C LYS A 169 23.09 36.00 17.28
N GLN A 170 21.87 36.09 17.81
CA GLN A 170 21.57 37.04 18.90
C GLN A 170 22.43 36.77 20.14
N ASN A 171 22.66 35.50 20.48
CA ASN A 171 23.52 35.14 21.61
C ASN A 171 25.00 35.46 21.36
N GLU A 172 25.47 35.42 20.12
CA GLU A 172 26.82 35.87 19.75
C GLU A 172 26.94 37.40 19.93
N GLU A 173 25.95 38.17 19.45
CA GLU A 173 25.89 39.63 19.65
C GLU A 173 25.91 40.01 21.14
N PHE A 174 25.09 39.34 21.97
CA PHE A 174 25.10 39.57 23.42
C PHE A 174 26.43 39.20 24.09
N ARG A 175 27.14 38.17 23.61
CA ARG A 175 28.46 37.82 24.13
C ARG A 175 29.49 38.91 23.81
N GLU A 176 29.50 39.42 22.58
CA GLU A 176 30.40 40.51 22.20
C GLU A 176 30.16 41.79 23.03
N GLU A 177 28.89 42.12 23.31
CA GLU A 177 28.54 43.22 24.20
C GLU A 177 29.05 42.99 25.63
N LEU A 178 28.89 41.77 26.15
CA LEU A 178 29.40 41.36 27.46
C LEU A 178 30.92 41.48 27.54
N ASP A 179 31.64 41.07 26.50
CA ASP A 179 33.10 41.13 26.46
C ASP A 179 33.59 42.59 26.40
N LYS A 180 32.91 43.45 25.64
CA LYS A 180 33.16 44.92 25.67
C LYS A 180 32.96 45.47 27.07
N PHE A 181 31.87 45.10 27.75
CA PHE A 181 31.59 45.55 29.11
C PHE A 181 32.65 45.09 30.12
N LYS A 182 33.07 43.82 30.08
CA LYS A 182 34.11 43.26 30.96
C LYS A 182 35.49 43.89 30.79
N SER A 183 35.80 44.40 29.60
CA SER A 183 37.08 45.06 29.32
C SER A 183 37.23 46.44 29.98
N THR A 184 36.17 46.98 30.60
CA THR A 184 36.24 48.24 31.35
C THR A 184 36.82 48.04 32.77
N PRO A 185 37.82 48.85 33.19
CA PRO A 185 38.60 48.60 34.40
C PRO A 185 37.86 48.81 35.73
N GLU A 186 36.65 49.39 35.74
CA GLU A 186 35.87 49.63 36.97
C GLU A 186 35.09 48.39 37.48
N ASN A 187 35.06 47.27 36.76
CA ASN A 187 34.10 46.18 37.01
C ASN A 187 34.67 44.83 37.49
N LEU A 188 35.82 44.83 38.18
CA LEU A 188 36.47 43.61 38.70
C LEU A 188 35.59 42.79 39.67
N ASN A 189 34.63 43.41 40.39
CA ASN A 189 33.69 42.70 41.26
C ASN A 189 32.58 41.96 40.48
N ILE A 190 32.23 42.44 39.28
CA ILE A 190 31.21 41.82 38.40
C ILE A 190 31.75 40.53 37.77
N ASN A 191 33.05 40.46 37.49
CA ASN A 191 33.66 39.25 36.93
C ASN A 191 33.55 38.01 37.84
N ASN A 192 33.65 38.18 39.17
CA ASN A 192 33.48 37.05 40.10
C ASN A 192 32.03 36.52 40.11
N LEU A 193 31.03 37.41 40.08
CA LEU A 193 29.61 37.03 39.99
C LEU A 193 29.26 36.40 38.63
N TYR A 194 29.93 36.82 37.55
CA TYR A 194 29.79 36.22 36.23
C TYR A 194 30.28 34.76 36.21
N TRP A 195 31.47 34.49 36.76
CA TRP A 195 32.00 33.12 36.83
C TRP A 195 31.17 32.18 37.71
N GLN A 196 30.62 32.67 38.83
CA GLN A 196 29.66 31.90 39.62
C GLN A 196 28.37 31.58 38.85
N ASN A 197 27.82 32.55 38.11
CA ASN A 197 26.64 32.32 37.28
C ASN A 197 26.91 31.34 36.12
N GLU A 198 28.07 31.45 35.49
CA GLU A 198 28.45 30.55 34.40
C GLU A 198 28.63 29.11 34.90
N PHE A 199 29.25 28.92 36.07
CA PHE A 199 29.35 27.62 36.73
C PHE A 199 27.96 27.01 37.00
N LEU A 200 27.03 27.79 37.58
CA LEU A 200 25.66 27.34 37.83
C LEU A 200 24.89 27.03 36.54
N ARG A 201 25.11 27.80 35.45
CA ARG A 201 24.53 27.51 34.14
C ARG A 201 25.04 26.19 33.57
N THR A 202 26.35 25.95 33.61
CA THR A 202 26.93 24.67 33.15
C THR A 202 26.43 23.48 33.96
N GLU A 203 26.28 23.61 35.28
CA GLU A 203 25.77 22.52 36.12
C GLU A 203 24.29 22.25 35.87
N ASN A 204 23.46 23.29 35.71
CA ASN A 204 22.06 23.14 35.33
C ASN A 204 21.91 22.48 33.95
N LEU A 205 22.73 22.85 32.96
CA LEU A 205 22.74 22.20 31.64
C LEU A 205 23.14 20.72 31.74
N ARG A 206 24.08 20.39 32.63
CA ARG A 206 24.50 19.00 32.89
C ARG A 206 23.34 18.19 33.48
N ILE A 207 22.64 18.73 34.47
CA ILE A 207 21.46 18.11 35.09
C ILE A 207 20.34 17.91 34.06
N ILE A 208 20.04 18.92 33.25
CA ILE A 208 19.03 18.84 32.18
C ILE A 208 19.41 17.75 31.16
N THR A 209 20.69 17.68 30.76
CA THR A 209 21.17 16.68 29.80
C THR A 209 21.03 15.26 30.35
N VAL A 210 21.38 15.04 31.62
CA VAL A 210 21.19 13.75 32.31
C VAL A 210 19.70 13.37 32.36
N ASN A 211 18.82 14.32 32.67
CA ASN A 211 17.37 14.09 32.69
C ASN A 211 16.80 13.78 31.30
N ILE A 212 17.24 14.46 30.25
CA ILE A 212 16.83 14.18 28.86
C ILE A 212 17.28 12.79 28.44
N ASN A 213 18.53 12.42 28.73
CA ASN A 213 19.06 11.09 28.41
C ASN A 213 18.31 9.98 29.16
N SER A 214 18.00 10.20 30.44
CA SER A 214 17.15 9.29 31.24
C SER A 214 15.76 9.11 30.63
N LYS A 215 15.08 10.20 30.26
CA LYS A 215 13.77 10.14 29.57
C LYS A 215 13.85 9.45 28.21
N LYS A 216 14.92 9.70 27.43
CA LYS A 216 15.14 9.03 26.14
C LYS A 216 15.31 7.52 26.32
N GLN A 217 16.04 7.10 27.36
CA GLN A 217 16.21 5.70 27.69
C GLN A 217 14.89 5.04 28.11
N GLN A 218 14.08 5.71 28.93
CA GLN A 218 12.72 5.25 29.27
C GLN A 218 11.82 5.10 28.03
N HIS A 219 11.88 6.06 27.09
CA HIS A 219 11.14 5.95 25.83
C HIS A 219 11.61 4.77 24.97
N LEU A 220 12.92 4.52 24.92
CA LEU A 220 13.49 3.39 24.19
C LEU A 220 13.05 2.05 24.79
N GLU A 221 13.04 1.95 26.11
CA GLU A 221 12.55 0.78 26.84
C GLU A 221 11.05 0.55 26.60
N LYS A 222 10.24 1.62 26.67
CA LYS A 222 8.82 1.55 26.34
C LYS A 222 8.59 1.07 24.90
N SER A 223 9.35 1.60 23.93
CA SER A 223 9.25 1.18 22.53
C SER A 223 9.62 -0.29 22.32
N LYS A 224 10.57 -0.83 23.10
CA LYS A 224 10.90 -2.27 23.06
C LYS A 224 9.76 -3.11 23.62
N ILE A 225 9.17 -2.69 24.74
CA ILE A 225 8.02 -3.36 25.34
C ILE A 225 6.82 -3.36 24.38
N ASP A 226 6.55 -2.23 23.72
CA ASP A 226 5.46 -2.13 22.74
C ASP A 226 5.70 -3.03 21.52
N ALA A 227 6.96 -3.18 21.07
CA ALA A 227 7.31 -4.11 20.00
C ALA A 227 7.13 -5.58 20.41
N GLU A 228 7.61 -5.96 21.60
CA GLU A 228 7.42 -7.30 22.16
C GLU A 228 5.93 -7.62 22.34
N TYR A 229 5.13 -6.66 22.82
CA TYR A 229 3.68 -6.82 22.95
C TYR A 229 3.00 -7.07 21.60
N ASN A 230 3.37 -6.31 20.56
CA ASN A 230 2.80 -6.52 19.22
C ASN A 230 3.14 -7.88 18.63
N ASP A 231 4.36 -8.39 18.87
CA ASP A 231 4.73 -9.75 18.45
C ASP A 231 3.91 -10.82 19.20
N ILE A 232 3.65 -10.63 20.49
CA ILE A 232 2.79 -11.52 21.28
C ILE A 232 1.35 -11.51 20.71
N VAL A 233 0.79 -10.34 20.43
CA VAL A 233 -0.56 -10.21 19.85
C VAL A 233 -0.65 -10.90 18.49
N LYS A 234 0.36 -10.72 17.63
CA LYS A 234 0.42 -11.36 16.31
C LYS A 234 0.47 -12.88 16.41
N ASN A 235 1.30 -13.41 17.32
CA ASN A 235 1.37 -14.85 17.58
C ASN A 235 0.06 -15.39 18.14
N HIS A 236 -0.63 -14.64 19.00
CA HIS A 236 -1.94 -15.03 19.51
C HIS A 236 -3.01 -15.09 18.40
N GLN A 237 -2.99 -14.15 17.46
CA GLN A 237 -3.90 -14.17 16.32
C GLN A 237 -3.68 -15.41 15.43
N ILE A 238 -2.43 -15.78 15.17
CA ILE A 238 -2.10 -16.99 14.41
C ILE A 238 -2.67 -18.24 15.09
N TYR A 239 -2.59 -18.32 16.42
CA TYR A 239 -3.15 -19.43 17.17
C TYR A 239 -4.69 -19.49 17.04
N ILE A 240 -5.38 -18.35 17.13
CA ILE A 240 -6.83 -18.27 16.94
C ILE A 240 -7.23 -18.76 15.54
N ASP A 241 -6.51 -18.31 14.50
CA ASP A 241 -6.79 -18.69 13.12
C ASP A 241 -6.61 -20.20 12.91
N LEU A 242 -5.53 -20.78 13.46
CA LEU A 242 -5.30 -22.23 13.42
C LEU A 242 -6.39 -23.03 14.16
N GLN A 243 -6.92 -22.49 15.26
CA GLN A 243 -8.01 -23.13 15.99
C GLN A 243 -9.32 -23.14 15.17
N LEU A 244 -9.62 -22.03 14.49
CA LEU A 244 -10.77 -21.94 13.61
C LEU A 244 -10.68 -22.93 12.44
N ASP A 245 -9.52 -23.06 11.82
CA ASP A 245 -9.28 -24.03 10.74
C ASP A 245 -9.46 -25.48 11.21
N TYR A 246 -8.94 -25.80 12.41
CA TYR A 246 -9.14 -27.10 13.05
C TYR A 246 -10.63 -27.41 13.25
N ASP A 247 -11.39 -26.48 13.83
CA ASP A 247 -12.82 -26.66 14.11
C ASP A 247 -13.65 -26.84 12.81
N GLN A 248 -13.29 -26.13 11.74
CA GLN A 248 -13.93 -26.29 10.43
C GLN A 248 -13.64 -27.65 9.81
N LEU A 249 -12.39 -28.11 9.85
CA LEU A 249 -12.01 -29.43 9.36
C LEU A 249 -12.72 -30.54 10.14
N GLN A 250 -12.79 -30.42 11.46
CA GLN A 250 -13.47 -31.40 12.30
C GLN A 250 -14.97 -31.52 11.95
N LYS A 251 -15.67 -30.39 11.81
CA LYS A 251 -17.07 -30.38 11.37
C LYS A 251 -17.25 -31.04 10.01
N THR A 252 -16.32 -30.81 9.08
CA THR A 252 -16.37 -31.40 7.74
C THR A 252 -16.21 -32.93 7.81
N VAL A 253 -15.29 -33.42 8.64
CA VAL A 253 -15.13 -34.86 8.90
C VAL A 253 -16.40 -35.47 9.49
N ASP A 254 -17.03 -34.79 10.46
CA ASP A 254 -18.24 -35.29 11.10
C ASP A 254 -19.42 -35.39 10.12
N ILE A 255 -19.59 -34.37 9.25
CA ILE A 255 -20.60 -34.38 8.18
C ILE A 255 -20.34 -35.54 7.21
N LEU A 256 -19.09 -35.77 6.81
CA LEU A 256 -18.74 -36.87 5.91
C LEU A 256 -19.01 -38.23 6.56
N LYS A 257 -18.63 -38.42 7.83
CA LYS A 257 -18.91 -39.65 8.60
C LYS A 257 -20.41 -39.93 8.67
N GLN A 258 -21.23 -38.92 8.95
CA GLN A 258 -22.70 -39.05 8.96
C GLN A 258 -23.26 -39.42 7.57
N SER A 259 -22.71 -38.84 6.50
CA SER A 259 -23.15 -39.08 5.12
C SER A 259 -22.79 -40.48 4.61
N THR A 260 -21.72 -41.08 5.14
CA THR A 260 -21.25 -42.42 4.74
C THR A 260 -22.00 -43.59 5.40
N MET A 261 -22.80 -43.34 6.44
CA MET A 261 -23.62 -44.37 7.09
C MET A 261 -24.83 -44.74 6.20
N GLY A 262 -24.61 -45.58 5.17
CA GLY A 262 -25.70 -46.18 4.40
C GLY A 262 -25.46 -46.48 2.91
N ARG A 263 -24.31 -46.12 2.32
CA ARG A 263 -24.05 -46.33 0.87
C ARG A 263 -22.75 -47.09 0.61
N ARG A 264 -22.83 -48.41 0.35
CA ARG A 264 -21.67 -49.31 0.20
C ARG A 264 -20.73 -49.03 -0.98
N GLU A 265 -21.18 -48.33 -2.03
CA GLU A 265 -20.34 -48.08 -3.23
C GLU A 265 -19.65 -46.70 -3.21
N GLU A 266 -20.12 -45.77 -2.37
CA GLU A 266 -19.48 -44.46 -2.20
C GLU A 266 -18.53 -44.41 -0.99
N THR A 267 -18.57 -45.43 -0.12
CA THR A 267 -17.82 -45.50 1.14
C THR A 267 -16.31 -45.45 0.96
N GLU A 268 -15.73 -46.19 0.00
CA GLU A 268 -14.26 -46.20 -0.19
C GLU A 268 -13.70 -44.82 -0.53
N LYS A 269 -14.40 -44.06 -1.38
CA LYS A 269 -13.97 -42.70 -1.78
C LYS A 269 -14.04 -41.72 -0.61
N TYR A 270 -15.07 -41.82 0.22
CA TYR A 270 -15.22 -40.98 1.40
C TYR A 270 -14.27 -41.41 2.52
N GLU A 271 -13.98 -42.71 2.69
CA GLU A 271 -13.01 -43.23 3.63
C GLU A 271 -11.60 -42.71 3.33
N ILE A 272 -11.15 -42.76 2.07
CA ILE A 272 -9.87 -42.16 1.66
C ILE A 272 -9.84 -40.66 1.97
N LYS A 273 -10.94 -39.95 1.72
CA LYS A 273 -11.02 -38.50 2.00
C LYS A 273 -11.01 -38.19 3.49
N ILE A 274 -11.68 -39.00 4.31
CA ILE A 274 -11.69 -38.91 5.77
C ILE A 274 -10.27 -39.13 6.31
N VAL A 275 -9.57 -40.18 5.85
CA VAL A 275 -8.17 -40.45 6.27
C VAL A 275 -7.24 -39.29 5.92
N GLN A 276 -7.39 -38.68 4.74
CA GLN A 276 -6.62 -37.49 4.35
C GLN A 276 -6.90 -36.29 5.27
N LEU A 277 -8.16 -36.03 5.60
CA LEU A 277 -8.54 -34.94 6.50
C LEU A 277 -8.03 -35.21 7.93
N GLU A 278 -8.14 -36.43 8.45
CA GLU A 278 -7.61 -36.82 9.76
C GLU A 278 -6.08 -36.69 9.85
N MET A 279 -5.37 -36.88 8.72
CA MET A 279 -3.93 -36.62 8.65
C MET A 279 -3.62 -35.11 8.72
N GLN A 280 -4.39 -34.27 8.02
CA GLN A 280 -4.25 -32.81 8.11
C GLN A 280 -4.56 -32.28 9.51
N ILE A 281 -5.59 -32.83 10.17
CA ILE A 281 -5.95 -32.50 11.55
C ILE A 281 -4.78 -32.83 12.51
N ARG A 282 -4.14 -34.00 12.36
CA ARG A 282 -2.96 -34.37 13.17
C ARG A 282 -1.78 -33.43 12.96
N GLN A 283 -1.53 -33.00 11.72
CA GLN A 283 -0.48 -32.02 11.41
C GLN A 283 -0.77 -30.67 12.06
N LEU A 284 -2.01 -30.19 12.02
CA LEU A 284 -2.41 -28.94 12.68
C LEU A 284 -2.29 -29.04 14.20
N GLN A 285 -2.69 -30.15 14.81
CA GLN A 285 -2.50 -30.37 16.25
C GLN A 285 -1.02 -30.34 16.65
N GLN A 286 -0.15 -30.94 15.85
CA GLN A 286 1.30 -30.89 16.10
C GLN A 286 1.84 -29.45 16.01
N GLN A 287 1.36 -28.67 15.03
CA GLN A 287 1.72 -27.25 14.91
C GLN A 287 1.22 -26.43 16.10
N GLN A 288 -0.02 -26.67 16.56
CA GLN A 288 -0.56 -26.03 17.76
C GLN A 288 0.26 -26.39 19.01
N GLN A 289 0.66 -27.66 19.18
CA GLN A 289 1.52 -28.07 20.30
C GLN A 289 2.90 -27.38 20.26
N LEU A 290 3.51 -27.27 19.09
CA LEU A 290 4.77 -26.53 18.93
C LEU A 290 4.61 -25.05 19.24
N GLN A 291 3.51 -24.42 18.82
CA GLN A 291 3.22 -23.03 19.17
C GLN A 291 2.96 -22.85 20.67
N GLN A 292 2.24 -23.76 21.32
CA GLN A 292 2.04 -23.73 22.77
C GLN A 292 3.36 -23.92 23.53
N GLN A 293 4.25 -24.80 23.05
CA GLN A 293 5.60 -24.94 23.62
C GLN A 293 6.41 -23.66 23.48
N MET A 294 6.38 -23.00 22.31
CA MET A 294 7.03 -21.70 22.12
C MET A 294 6.41 -20.61 23.01
N TRP A 295 5.10 -20.63 23.21
CA TRP A 295 4.39 -19.66 24.06
C TRP A 295 4.70 -19.85 25.55
N ASN A 296 4.99 -21.08 25.99
CA ASN A 296 5.37 -21.39 27.37
C ASN A 296 6.86 -21.12 27.68
N GLN A 297 7.71 -20.89 26.67
CA GLN A 297 9.14 -20.60 26.90
C GLN A 297 9.43 -19.21 27.53
N PRO A 298 8.79 -18.10 27.13
CA PRO A 298 9.03 -16.78 27.72
C PRO A 298 8.75 -16.70 29.22
N GLN A 299 7.76 -17.45 29.72
CA GLN A 299 7.40 -17.52 31.14
C GLN A 299 8.55 -18.08 32.00
N ASN A 300 9.32 -19.03 31.47
CA ASN A 300 10.49 -19.59 32.18
C ASN A 300 11.68 -18.61 32.23
N VAL A 301 11.87 -17.80 31.21
CA VAL A 301 12.96 -16.79 31.17
C VAL A 301 12.65 -15.62 32.10
N TYR A 302 11.39 -15.20 32.21
CA TYR A 302 10.98 -14.15 33.15
C TYR A 302 11.12 -14.60 34.61
N ASN A 303 10.74 -15.84 34.92
CA ASN A 303 10.92 -16.43 36.26
C ASN A 303 12.39 -16.67 36.61
N GLN A 304 13.25 -17.02 35.65
CA GLN A 304 14.70 -17.09 35.86
C GLN A 304 15.34 -15.70 36.09
N ARG A 305 14.87 -14.63 35.41
CA ARG A 305 15.38 -13.27 35.67
C ARG A 305 14.96 -12.73 37.04
N GLN A 306 13.76 -13.05 37.51
CA GLN A 306 13.27 -12.69 38.85
C GLN A 306 14.10 -13.36 39.96
N SER A 307 14.52 -14.63 39.79
CA SER A 307 15.35 -15.33 40.78
C SER A 307 16.80 -14.81 40.83
N PHE A 308 17.38 -14.39 39.69
CA PHE A 308 18.69 -13.75 39.66
C PHE A 308 18.70 -12.36 40.32
N ASN A 309 17.65 -11.55 40.14
CA ASN A 309 17.55 -10.23 40.77
C ASN A 309 17.31 -10.30 42.29
N SER A 310 16.60 -11.33 42.77
CA SER A 310 16.41 -11.55 44.21
C SER A 310 17.72 -11.96 44.92
N SER A 311 18.61 -12.68 44.23
CA SER A 311 19.94 -13.05 44.76
C SER A 311 20.92 -11.87 44.84
N TYR A 312 20.82 -10.90 43.92
CA TYR A 312 21.66 -9.69 43.96
C TYR A 312 21.26 -8.72 45.08
N ASN A 313 19.96 -8.59 45.38
CA ASN A 313 19.50 -7.72 46.48
C ASN A 313 19.83 -8.28 47.88
N SER A 314 20.05 -9.59 48.03
CA SER A 314 20.43 -10.16 49.34
C SER A 314 21.91 -9.95 49.70
N ARG A 315 22.79 -9.63 48.73
CA ARG A 315 24.23 -9.44 48.97
C ARG A 315 24.60 -8.00 49.34
N ASN A 316 23.84 -7.00 48.93
CA ASN A 316 24.14 -5.59 49.21
C ASN A 316 23.62 -5.07 50.56
N ASN A 317 22.86 -5.88 51.32
CA ASN A 317 22.31 -5.46 52.61
C ASN A 317 23.16 -5.85 53.85
N ARG A 318 24.39 -6.36 53.67
CA ARG A 318 25.29 -6.73 54.79
C ARG A 318 26.43 -5.73 55.06
N GLY A 319 26.48 -4.59 54.37
CA GLY A 319 27.65 -3.69 54.42
C GLY A 319 27.42 -2.30 55.05
N ARG A 320 26.34 -2.09 55.80
CA ARG A 320 26.00 -0.76 56.35
C ARG A 320 25.64 -0.80 57.83
N PHE A 321 26.55 -1.34 58.62
CA PHE A 321 26.68 -1.03 60.05
C PHE A 321 28.17 -0.94 60.31
N TYR A 322 28.72 0.28 60.29
CA TYR A 322 29.82 0.77 61.12
C TYR A 322 29.99 2.27 60.85
#